data_AF-A0A2H0BDC1-F1
#
_entry.id   AF-A0A2H0BDC1-F1
#
_cell.length_a   1.000
_cell.length_b   1.000
_cell.length_c   1.000
_cell.angle_alpha   90.00
_cell.angle_beta   90.00
_cell.angle_gamma   90.00
#
_symmetry.space_group_name_H-M   'P 1'
#
loop_
_entity.id
_entity.type
_entity.pdbx_description
1 polymer ?
#
loop_
_entity_poly.entity_id
_entity_poly.type
_entity_poly.pdbx_seq_one_letter_code
_entity_poly.pdbx_strand_id
1 'polypeptide(L)'
;MKNNLLETLVTVCLLALAILLLNPFQFWMPDMMVMVMLAVTLGLFGIYASFILREKMVDERDGLHRTLAGRNAFLAGSGVLTLAIVIQGYTHSVDPWLVITLITMIIVKIMTRMWSDKNL
;
A
#
# COMPACT_ATOMS: atom_id res chain seq x y z
N MET A 1 -0.03 -23.30 -13.26
CA MET A 1 0.61 -22.31 -12.36
C MET A 1 1.50 -21.43 -13.22
N LYS A 2 0.94 -20.32 -13.73
CA LYS A 2 1.71 -19.37 -14.56
C LYS A 2 2.76 -18.74 -13.63
N ASN A 3 3.98 -18.49 -14.10
CA ASN A 3 5.09 -18.04 -13.25
C ASN A 3 4.78 -16.68 -12.58
N ASN A 4 4.18 -16.69 -11.37
CA ASN A 4 3.97 -15.53 -10.50
C ASN A 4 5.29 -15.09 -9.80
N LEU A 5 6.42 -15.65 -10.23
CA LEU A 5 7.75 -15.32 -9.74
C LEU A 5 8.08 -13.83 -9.97
N LEU A 6 7.65 -13.25 -11.10
CA LEU A 6 7.86 -11.84 -11.38
C LEU A 6 7.04 -10.93 -10.45
N GLU A 7 5.78 -11.26 -10.20
CA GLU A 7 4.92 -10.50 -9.28
C GLU A 7 5.47 -10.56 -7.86
N THR A 8 5.90 -11.75 -7.42
CA THR A 8 6.51 -11.97 -6.11
C THR A 8 7.86 -11.26 -5.98
N LEU A 9 8.68 -11.26 -7.04
CA LEU A 9 9.94 -10.52 -7.07
C LEU A 9 9.69 -9.02 -6.93
N VAL A 10 8.73 -8.46 -7.69
CA VAL A 10 8.40 -7.03 -7.65
C VAL A 10 7.88 -6.61 -6.28
N THR A 11 7.03 -7.42 -5.63
CA THR A 11 6.54 -7.11 -4.27
C THR A 11 7.66 -7.15 -3.24
N VAL A 12 8.54 -8.16 -3.29
CA VAL A 12 9.69 -8.26 -2.38
C VAL A 12 10.66 -7.09 -2.59
N CYS A 13 10.95 -6.72 -3.84
CA CYS A 13 11.79 -5.56 -4.14
C CYS A 13 11.17 -4.26 -3.62
N LEU A 14 9.85 -4.07 -3.79
CA LEU A 14 9.16 -2.88 -3.32
C LEU A 14 9.16 -2.78 -1.79
N LEU A 15 8.97 -3.90 -1.09
CA LEU A 15 9.09 -3.96 0.38
C LEU A 15 10.52 -3.64 0.84
N ALA A 16 11.53 -4.21 0.20
CA ALA A 16 12.93 -3.94 0.52
C ALA A 16 13.28 -2.45 0.34
N LEU A 17 12.84 -1.84 -0.76
CA LEU A 17 13.05 -0.41 -1.00
C LEU A 17 12.31 0.48 0.00
N ALA A 18 11.07 0.13 0.37
CA ALA A 18 10.32 0.87 1.38
C ALA A 18 11.02 0.86 2.75
N ILE A 19 11.58 -0.29 3.15
CA ILE A 19 12.37 -0.39 4.40
C ILE A 19 13.66 0.43 4.30
N LEU A 20 14.32 0.39 3.14
CA LEU A 20 15.56 1.12 2.92
C LEU A 20 15.33 2.64 2.95
N LEU A 21 14.18 3.12 2.44
CA LEU A 21 13.74 4.53 2.55
C LEU A 21 13.51 4.99 3.99
N LEU A 22 13.16 4.10 4.92
CA LEU A 22 13.10 4.44 6.35
C LEU A 22 14.48 4.75 6.95
N ASN A 23 15.56 4.49 6.19
CA ASN A 23 16.95 4.70 6.57
C ASN A 23 17.27 4.18 8.00
N PRO A 24 16.96 2.91 8.32
CA PRO A 24 17.04 2.39 9.70
C PRO A 24 18.46 2.39 10.27
N PHE A 25 19.48 2.34 9.40
CA PHE A 25 20.88 2.30 9.78
C PHE A 25 21.62 3.63 9.55
N GLN A 26 20.91 4.68 9.13
CA GLN A 26 21.48 5.99 8.78
C GLN A 26 22.65 5.92 7.77
N PHE A 27 22.75 4.83 6.98
CA PHE A 27 23.85 4.61 6.04
C PHE A 27 23.84 5.59 4.86
N TRP A 28 22.69 6.21 4.57
CA TRP A 28 22.47 6.97 3.35
C TRP A 28 22.43 8.47 3.67
N MET A 29 23.44 9.20 3.20
CA MET A 29 23.39 10.65 3.03
C MET A 29 24.22 11.04 1.78
N PRO A 30 23.60 10.98 0.59
CA PRO A 30 23.39 12.20 -0.20
C PRO A 30 22.00 12.27 -0.90
N ASP A 31 21.51 13.50 -1.09
CA ASP A 31 20.20 13.87 -1.69
C ASP A 31 19.88 13.15 -3.02
N MET A 32 20.89 12.95 -3.87
CA MET A 32 20.73 12.32 -5.18
C MET A 32 20.35 10.83 -5.10
N MET A 33 20.90 10.07 -4.14
CA MET A 33 20.57 8.64 -4.02
C MET A 33 19.13 8.44 -3.54
N VAL A 34 18.65 9.29 -2.63
CA VAL A 34 17.27 9.27 -2.15
C VAL A 34 16.31 9.59 -3.31
N MET A 35 16.62 10.60 -4.14
CA MET A 35 15.83 10.90 -5.34
C MET A 35 15.75 9.72 -6.32
N VAL A 36 16.88 9.05 -6.60
CA VAL A 36 16.89 7.86 -7.47
C VAL A 36 16.06 6.74 -6.88
N MET A 37 16.16 6.48 -5.57
CA MET A 37 15.37 5.45 -4.90
C MET A 37 13.88 5.77 -4.91
N LEU A 38 13.49 7.03 -4.73
CA LEU A 38 12.10 7.47 -4.86
C LEU A 38 11.58 7.24 -6.28
N ALA A 39 12.36 7.62 -7.30
CA ALA A 39 11.99 7.40 -8.71
C ALA A 39 11.82 5.90 -9.03
N VAL A 40 12.75 5.06 -8.58
CA VAL A 40 12.67 3.60 -8.75
C VAL A 40 11.46 3.03 -8.00
N THR A 41 11.20 3.49 -6.77
CA THR A 41 10.05 3.05 -5.97
C THR A 41 8.74 3.41 -6.66
N LEU A 42 8.63 4.62 -7.21
CA LEU A 42 7.45 5.08 -7.93
C LEU A 42 7.23 4.27 -9.22
N GLY A 43 8.30 3.99 -9.97
CA GLY A 43 8.24 3.13 -11.16
C GLY A 43 7.80 1.70 -10.83
N LEU A 44 8.40 1.09 -9.80
CA LEU A 44 8.03 -0.25 -9.33
C LEU A 44 6.61 -0.32 -8.78
N PHE A 45 6.16 0.72 -8.07
CA PHE A 45 4.78 0.82 -7.61
C PHE A 45 3.80 0.87 -8.78
N GLY A 46 4.11 1.60 -9.85
CA GLY A 46 3.30 1.60 -11.08
C GLY A 46 3.20 0.22 -11.74
N ILE A 47 4.31 -0.53 -11.80
CA ILE A 47 4.33 -1.91 -12.30
C ILE A 47 3.47 -2.82 -11.40
N TYR A 48 3.64 -2.72 -10.08
CA TYR A 48 2.86 -3.47 -9.10
C TYR A 48 1.36 -3.17 -9.22
N ALA A 49 0.98 -1.90 -9.33
CA ALA A 49 -0.41 -1.49 -9.53
C ALA A 49 -1.01 -2.06 -10.82
N SER A 50 -0.21 -2.16 -11.90
CA SER A 50 -0.66 -2.81 -13.13
C SER A 50 -0.95 -4.30 -12.95
N PHE A 51 -0.27 -5.00 -12.03
CA PHE A 51 -0.58 -6.41 -11.75
C PHE A 51 -1.90 -6.54 -11.02
N ILE A 52 -2.17 -5.67 -10.04
CA ILE A 52 -3.46 -5.63 -9.33
C ILE A 52 -4.63 -5.43 -10.31
N LEU A 53 -4.48 -4.53 -11.29
CA LEU A 53 -5.55 -4.27 -12.28
C LEU A 53 -5.81 -5.44 -13.24
N ARG A 54 -4.83 -6.32 -13.46
CA ARG A 54 -4.94 -7.45 -14.40
C ARG A 54 -5.40 -8.74 -13.72
N GLU A 55 -5.62 -8.72 -12.41
CA GLU A 55 -5.99 -9.89 -11.64
C GLU A 55 -7.39 -10.39 -12.05
N LYS A 56 -7.49 -11.66 -12.46
CA LYS A 56 -8.77 -12.29 -12.85
C LYS A 56 -9.24 -13.24 -11.76
N MET A 57 -10.55 -13.24 -11.49
CA MET A 57 -11.21 -14.26 -10.68
C MET A 57 -11.41 -15.51 -11.54
N VAL A 58 -10.87 -16.65 -11.12
CA VAL A 58 -11.06 -17.93 -11.82
C VAL A 58 -12.00 -18.85 -11.03
N ASP A 59 -11.98 -18.77 -9.70
CA ASP A 59 -12.81 -19.56 -8.77
C ASP A 59 -13.42 -18.65 -7.68
N GLU A 60 -14.58 -19.04 -7.14
CA GLU A 60 -15.24 -18.41 -5.99
C GLU A 60 -14.35 -18.43 -4.74
N ARG A 61 -13.53 -19.49 -4.58
CA ARG A 61 -12.56 -19.62 -3.48
C ARG A 61 -11.50 -18.53 -3.52
N ASP A 62 -10.99 -18.22 -4.72
CA ASP A 62 -10.01 -17.15 -4.92
C ASP A 62 -10.62 -15.78 -4.58
N GLY A 63 -11.92 -15.61 -4.86
CA GLY A 63 -12.68 -14.42 -4.48
C GLY A 63 -12.77 -14.20 -2.98
N LEU A 64 -13.03 -15.25 -2.21
CA LEU A 64 -13.06 -15.18 -0.75
C LEU A 64 -11.69 -14.82 -0.18
N HIS A 65 -10.63 -15.48 -0.65
CA HIS A 65 -9.26 -15.20 -0.19
C HIS A 65 -8.83 -13.77 -0.52
N ARG A 66 -9.17 -13.25 -1.71
CA ARG A 66 -8.90 -11.85 -2.08
C ARG A 66 -9.65 -10.85 -1.21
N THR A 67 -10.93 -11.13 -0.93
CA THR A 67 -11.75 -10.25 -0.07
C THR A 67 -11.23 -10.22 1.36
N LEU A 68 -10.83 -11.37 1.91
CA LEU A 68 -10.21 -11.47 3.22
C LEU A 68 -8.86 -10.73 3.26
N ALA A 69 -8.01 -10.91 2.25
CA ALA A 69 -6.73 -10.20 2.14
C ALA A 69 -6.93 -8.68 2.06
N GLY A 70 -7.85 -8.20 1.23
CA GLY A 70 -8.17 -6.77 1.11
C GLY A 70 -8.71 -6.17 2.42
N ARG A 71 -9.57 -6.91 3.13
CA ARG A 71 -10.08 -6.48 4.45
C ARG A 71 -8.97 -6.39 5.49
N ASN A 72 -8.10 -7.39 5.56
CA ASN A 72 -6.99 -7.43 6.51
C ASN A 72 -5.96 -6.33 6.21
N ALA A 73 -5.63 -6.11 4.93
CA ALA A 73 -4.74 -5.03 4.51
C ALA A 73 -5.31 -3.65 4.86
N PHE A 74 -6.61 -3.43 4.62
CA PHE A 74 -7.28 -2.19 5.02
C PHE A 74 -7.20 -1.97 6.54
N LEU A 75 -7.53 -2.99 7.34
CA LEU A 75 -7.51 -2.88 8.81
C LEU A 75 -6.11 -2.60 9.34
N ALA A 76 -5.10 -3.33 8.85
CA ALA A 76 -3.70 -3.11 9.22
C ALA A 76 -3.25 -1.69 8.84
N GLY A 77 -3.50 -1.26 7.60
CA GLY A 77 -3.13 0.08 7.11
C GLY A 77 -3.81 1.20 7.89
N SER A 78 -5.14 1.13 8.08
CA SER A 78 -5.87 2.13 8.86
C SER A 78 -5.45 2.13 10.33
N GLY A 79 -5.11 0.97 10.90
CA GLY A 79 -4.65 0.85 12.27
C GLY A 79 -3.29 1.51 12.48
N VAL A 80 -2.32 1.23 11.59
CA VAL A 80 -1.00 1.86 11.62
C VAL A 80 -1.09 3.37 11.41
N LEU A 81 -1.90 3.85 10.46
CA LEU A 81 -2.12 5.29 10.24
C LEU A 81 -2.73 5.96 11.49
N THR A 82 -3.73 5.32 12.10
CA THR A 82 -4.37 5.86 13.32
C THR A 82 -3.37 5.93 14.47
N LEU A 83 -2.56 4.88 14.69
CA LEU A 83 -1.50 4.90 15.69
C LEU A 83 -0.47 6.01 15.42
N ALA A 84 -0.04 6.18 14.16
CA ALA A 84 0.88 7.24 13.78
C ALA A 84 0.32 8.64 14.08
N ILE A 85 -0.95 8.88 13.75
CA ILE A 85 -1.64 10.16 14.04
C ILE A 85 -1.73 10.40 15.55
N VAL A 86 -2.04 9.37 16.35
CA VAL A 86 -2.09 9.50 17.82
C VAL A 86 -0.71 9.85 18.38
N ILE A 87 0.34 9.15 17.96
CA ILE A 87 1.71 9.39 18.41
C ILE A 87 2.18 10.80 18.01
N GLN A 88 1.98 11.20 16.76
CA GLN A 88 2.33 12.55 16.28
C GLN A 88 1.44 13.66 16.86
N GLY A 89 0.22 13.31 17.29
CA GLY A 89 -0.70 14.21 17.96
C GLY A 89 -0.15 14.69 19.30
N TYR A 90 0.49 13.79 20.07
CA TYR A 90 1.16 14.17 21.31
C TYR A 90 2.33 15.12 21.08
N THR A 91 3.04 15.00 19.95
CA THR A 91 4.14 15.90 19.57
C THR A 91 3.66 17.17 18.85
N HIS A 92 2.35 17.37 18.67
CA HIS A 92 1.74 18.50 17.97
C HIS A 92 2.30 18.72 16.55
N SER A 93 2.80 17.65 15.94
CA SER A 93 3.48 17.67 14.64
C SER A 93 2.86 16.61 13.72
N VAL A 94 1.54 16.62 13.62
CA VAL A 94 0.79 15.68 12.78
C VAL A 94 1.01 16.03 11.32
N ASP A 95 1.55 15.10 10.55
CA ASP A 95 1.66 15.23 9.10
C ASP A 95 0.25 15.21 8.47
N PRO A 96 -0.19 16.28 7.77
CA PRO A 96 -1.48 16.32 7.10
C PRO A 96 -1.71 15.16 6.12
N TRP A 97 -0.64 14.64 5.51
CA TRP A 97 -0.75 13.53 4.55
C TRP A 97 -1.24 12.23 5.21
N LEU A 98 -0.94 11.99 6.48
CA LEU A 98 -1.47 10.82 7.20
C LEU A 98 -2.99 10.89 7.34
N VAL A 99 -3.51 12.08 7.68
CA VAL A 99 -4.94 12.33 7.85
C VAL A 99 -5.67 12.24 6.52
N ILE A 100 -5.13 12.89 5.47
CA ILE A 100 -5.69 12.84 4.12
C ILE A 100 -5.75 11.39 3.62
N THR A 101 -4.67 10.62 3.81
CA THR A 101 -4.61 9.20 3.41
C THR A 101 -5.71 8.38 4.10
N LEU A 102 -5.87 8.53 5.42
CA LEU A 102 -6.90 7.82 6.17
C LEU A 102 -8.32 8.16 5.67
N ILE A 103 -8.61 9.45 5.47
CA ILE A 103 -9.90 9.92 4.96
C ILE A 103 -10.18 9.33 3.58
N THR A 104 -9.21 9.44 2.65
CA THR A 104 -9.36 8.92 1.29
C THR A 104 -9.61 7.42 1.29
N MET A 105 -8.86 6.65 2.09
CA MET A 105 -9.07 5.20 2.22
C MET A 105 -10.50 4.86 2.68
N ILE A 106 -11.02 5.58 3.69
CA ILE A 106 -12.37 5.35 4.21
C ILE A 106 -13.43 5.70 3.16
N ILE A 107 -13.33 6.86 2.51
CA ILE A 107 -14.27 7.29 1.47
C ILE A 107 -14.30 6.28 0.33
N VAL A 108 -13.14 5.89 -0.20
CA VAL A 108 -13.05 4.92 -1.31
C VAL A 108 -13.66 3.59 -0.92
N LYS A 109 -13.42 3.10 0.30
CA LYS A 109 -14.01 1.85 0.79
C LYS A 109 -15.54 1.91 0.87
N ILE A 110 -16.09 3.01 1.40
CA ILE A 110 -17.55 3.19 1.51
C ILE A 110 -18.17 3.30 0.12
N MET A 111 -17.60 4.13 -0.76
CA MET A 111 -18.12 4.34 -2.12
C MET A 111 -18.10 3.04 -2.94
N THR A 112 -17.00 2.29 -2.88
CA THR A 112 -16.87 1.02 -3.60
C THR A 112 -17.85 -0.01 -3.06
N ARG A 113 -18.05 -0.09 -1.74
CA ARG A 113 -19.06 -0.97 -1.13
C ARG A 113 -20.47 -0.59 -1.56
N MET A 114 -20.82 0.69 -1.50
CA MET A 114 -22.15 1.17 -1.92
C MET A 114 -22.42 0.90 -3.41
N TRP A 115 -21.41 1.02 -4.25
CA TRP A 115 -21.52 0.68 -5.66
C TRP A 115 -21.68 -0.82 -5.86
N SER A 116 -20.88 -1.64 -5.16
CA SER A 116 -20.98 -3.09 -5.20
C SER A 116 -22.36 -3.57 -4.76
N ASP A 117 -22.90 -3.05 -3.66
CA ASP A 117 -24.22 -3.44 -3.13
C ASP A 117 -25.38 -3.07 -4.07
N LYS A 118 -25.18 -2.12 -5.00
CA LYS A 118 -26.20 -1.67 -5.96
C LYS A 118 -26.10 -2.35 -7.32
N ASN A 119 -24.90 -2.77 -7.73
CA ASN A 119 -24.58 -3.06 -9.12
C ASN A 119 -24.11 -4.51 -9.36
N LEU A 120 -23.91 -5.29 -8.28
CA LEU A 120 -23.65 -6.74 -8.26
C LEU A 120 -24.79 -7.44 -7.53
#